data_AF-A0A836QT40-F1
#
_entry.id   AF-A0A836QT40-F1
#
_cell.length_a   1.000
_cell.length_b   1.000
_cell.length_c   1.000
_cell.angle_alpha   90.00
_cell.angle_beta   90.00
_cell.angle_gamma   90.00
#
_symmetry.space_group_name_H-M   'P 1'
#
loop_
_entity.id
_entity.type
_entity.pdbx_description
1 polymer ?
#
loop_
_entity_poly.entity_id
_entity_poly.type
_entity_poly.pdbx_seq_one_letter_code
_entity_poly.pdbx_strand_id
1 'polypeptide(L)'
;MHVIRFFAHFLFVLAAWTLVIKFAFPFAFGWYEGTPLDTYIMWDFWWVIHLWLGWALLSWQRYTYALAVSVSVVEITIISVKLKVFLGDPSWTIWTANWFTNKLFVITCFVLMLGYFVAKHRKLRAY
;
A
#
# COMPACT_ATOMS: atom_id res chain seq x y z
N MET A 1 10.13 14.11 13.09
CA MET A 1 9.78 12.81 13.69
C MET A 1 8.28 12.51 13.66
N HIS A 2 7.38 13.42 14.07
CA HIS A 2 5.93 13.15 14.06
C HIS A 2 5.36 12.71 12.70
N VAL A 3 5.74 13.39 11.60
CA VAL A 3 5.27 13.04 10.25
C VAL A 3 5.80 11.68 9.77
N ILE A 4 7.05 11.34 10.08
CA ILE A 4 7.62 10.03 9.75
C ILE A 4 6.89 8.92 10.50
N ARG A 5 6.61 9.13 11.80
CA ARG A 5 5.80 8.20 12.59
C ARG A 5 4.40 8.07 12.01
N PHE A 6 3.76 9.16 11.59
CA PHE A 6 2.46 9.11 10.92
C PHE A 6 2.50 8.19 9.70
N PHE A 7 3.44 8.38 8.78
CA PHE A 7 3.57 7.52 7.61
C PHE A 7 3.81 6.05 7.97
N ALA A 8 4.65 5.77 8.97
CA ALA A 8 4.88 4.41 9.43
C ALA A 8 3.61 3.71 9.91
N HIS A 9 2.83 4.37 10.78
CA HIS A 9 1.56 3.81 11.27
C HIS A 9 0.54 3.70 10.15
N PHE A 10 0.50 4.67 9.24
CA PHE A 10 -0.41 4.63 8.10
C PHE A 10 -0.10 3.46 7.16
N LEU A 11 1.19 3.15 6.93
CA LEU A 11 1.61 1.95 6.19
C LEU A 11 1.14 0.65 6.89
N PHE A 12 1.19 0.57 8.22
CA PHE A 12 0.66 -0.57 8.95
C PHE A 12 -0.85 -0.72 8.79
N VAL A 13 -1.59 0.40 8.83
CA VAL A 13 -3.03 0.41 8.57
C VAL A 13 -3.33 -0.05 7.15
N LEU A 14 -2.59 0.43 6.14
CA LEU A 14 -2.74 0.01 4.74
C LEU A 14 -2.42 -1.48 4.54
N ALA A 15 -1.39 -2.00 5.21
CA ALA A 15 -1.06 -3.42 5.19
C ALA A 15 -2.19 -4.26 5.79
N ALA A 16 -2.67 -3.90 6.99
CA ALA A 16 -3.78 -4.56 7.64
C ALA A 16 -5.07 -4.52 6.80
N TRP A 17 -5.39 -3.35 6.22
CA TRP A 17 -6.53 -3.18 5.33
C TRP A 17 -6.39 -4.04 4.07
N THR A 18 -5.20 -4.10 3.47
CA THR A 18 -4.92 -4.97 2.32
C THR A 18 -5.16 -6.44 2.67
N LEU A 19 -4.74 -6.89 3.87
CA LEU A 19 -5.02 -8.25 4.34
C LEU A 19 -6.53 -8.52 4.48
N VAL A 20 -7.28 -7.55 5.03
CA VAL A 20 -8.74 -7.65 5.15
C VAL A 20 -9.40 -7.83 3.80
N ILE A 21 -9.11 -6.93 2.85
CA ILE A 21 -9.78 -6.91 1.55
C ILE A 21 -9.41 -8.12 0.67
N LYS A 22 -8.15 -8.57 0.75
CA LYS A 22 -7.61 -9.58 -0.18
C LYS A 22 -7.71 -11.01 0.34
N PHE A 23 -7.81 -11.18 1.65
CA PHE A 23 -7.83 -12.50 2.28
C PHE A 23 -9.03 -12.66 3.21
N ALA A 24 -9.15 -11.85 4.26
CA ALA A 24 -10.16 -12.10 5.30
C ALA A 24 -11.60 -12.00 4.79
N PHE A 25 -11.92 -10.93 4.03
CA PHE A 25 -13.25 -10.73 3.46
C PHE A 25 -13.58 -11.76 2.36
N PRO A 26 -12.70 -12.01 1.36
CA PRO A 26 -12.89 -13.10 0.38
C PRO A 26 -13.08 -14.47 1.01
N PHE A 27 -12.29 -14.79 2.04
CA PHE A 27 -12.40 -16.05 2.77
C PHE A 27 -13.76 -16.20 3.46
N ALA A 28 -14.19 -15.18 4.20
CA ALA A 28 -15.48 -15.18 4.89
C ALA A 28 -16.65 -15.26 3.90
N PHE A 29 -16.55 -14.54 2.78
CA PHE A 29 -17.54 -14.60 1.71
C PHE A 29 -17.61 -15.99 1.07
N GLY A 30 -16.46 -16.57 0.70
CA GLY A 30 -16.40 -17.90 0.10
C GLY A 30 -16.94 -18.99 1.01
N TRP A 31 -16.61 -18.90 2.31
CA TRP A 31 -17.15 -19.78 3.36
C TRP A 31 -18.68 -19.70 3.45
N TYR A 32 -19.24 -18.50 3.41
CA TYR A 32 -20.69 -18.27 3.48
C TYR A 32 -21.41 -18.78 2.22
N GLU A 33 -20.85 -18.54 1.03
CA GLU A 33 -21.41 -18.96 -0.25
C GLU A 33 -21.18 -20.45 -0.57
N GLY A 34 -20.44 -21.18 0.28
CA GLY A 34 -20.12 -22.60 0.05
C GLY A 34 -19.20 -22.85 -1.15
N THR A 35 -18.43 -21.84 -1.56
CA THR A 35 -17.45 -21.94 -2.65
C THR A 35 -16.07 -22.32 -2.12
N PRO A 36 -15.14 -22.82 -2.96
CA PRO A 36 -13.76 -23.03 -2.55
C PRO A 36 -13.16 -21.74 -1.97
N LEU A 37 -12.48 -21.84 -0.82
CA LEU A 37 -12.06 -20.68 -0.01
C LEU A 37 -11.05 -19.77 -0.69
N ASP A 38 -10.34 -20.27 -1.70
CA ASP A 38 -9.35 -19.56 -2.49
C ASP A 38 -9.93 -18.85 -3.72
N THR A 39 -11.20 -19.10 -4.07
CA THR A 39 -11.87 -18.59 -5.29
C THR A 39 -11.75 -17.07 -5.45
N TYR A 40 -11.93 -16.34 -4.35
CA TYR A 40 -11.98 -14.87 -4.37
C TYR A 40 -10.69 -14.23 -3.81
N ILE A 41 -9.70 -15.02 -3.42
CA ILE A 41 -8.46 -14.51 -2.83
C ILE A 41 -7.65 -13.76 -3.89
N MET A 42 -7.34 -12.50 -3.59
CA MET A 42 -6.51 -11.67 -4.46
C MET A 42 -5.05 -11.77 -4.05
N TRP A 43 -4.34 -12.79 -4.53
CA TRP A 43 -2.94 -13.01 -4.17
C TRP A 43 -2.07 -11.78 -4.40
N ASP A 44 -1.50 -11.27 -3.31
CA ASP A 44 -0.61 -10.11 -3.29
C ASP A 44 0.18 -10.10 -1.99
N PHE A 45 1.48 -9.88 -2.11
CA PHE A 45 2.41 -9.84 -0.98
C PHE A 45 2.97 -8.45 -0.72
N TRP A 46 2.46 -7.44 -1.44
CA TRP A 46 2.99 -6.09 -1.34
C TRP A 46 2.77 -5.43 0.03
N TRP A 47 1.80 -5.92 0.81
CA TRP A 47 1.60 -5.55 2.21
C TRP A 47 2.85 -5.84 3.08
N VAL A 48 3.68 -6.83 2.72
CA VAL A 48 4.95 -7.12 3.41
C VAL A 48 5.94 -5.96 3.24
N ILE A 49 6.01 -5.37 2.04
CA ILE A 49 6.86 -4.20 1.77
C ILE A 49 6.38 -2.98 2.57
N HIS A 50 5.06 -2.81 2.74
CA HIS A 50 4.51 -1.76 3.59
C HIS A 50 4.91 -1.94 5.06
N LEU A 51 4.82 -3.16 5.58
CA LEU A 51 5.25 -3.47 6.95
C LEU A 51 6.76 -3.21 7.12
N TRP A 52 7.57 -3.68 6.17
CA TRP A 52 9.02 -3.48 6.22
C TRP A 52 9.41 -2.00 6.15
N LEU A 53 8.80 -1.23 5.23
CA LEU A 53 9.04 0.20 5.12
C LEU A 53 8.57 0.95 6.37
N GLY A 54 7.37 0.62 6.89
CA GLY A 54 6.86 1.20 8.14
C GLY A 54 7.81 0.95 9.31
N TRP A 55 8.32 -0.28 9.43
CA TRP A 55 9.35 -0.61 10.41
C TRP A 55 10.64 0.19 10.20
N ALA A 56 11.14 0.29 8.97
CA ALA A 56 12.35 1.04 8.64
C ALA A 56 12.23 2.54 8.93
N LEU A 57 11.02 3.10 8.82
CA LEU A 57 10.72 4.49 9.17
C LEU A 57 10.75 4.72 10.69
N LEU A 58 10.33 3.74 11.50
CA LEU A 58 10.39 3.81 12.96
C LEU A 58 11.80 3.55 13.50
N SER A 59 12.53 2.62 12.88
CA SER A 59 13.88 2.18 13.26
C SER A 59 14.97 2.85 12.42
N TRP A 60 14.77 4.13 12.08
CA TRP A 60 15.55 4.90 11.09
C TRP A 60 17.01 4.45 10.93
N GLN A 61 17.34 3.97 9.72
CA GLN A 61 18.69 3.60 9.33
C GLN A 61 19.18 4.48 8.18
N ARG A 62 20.48 4.46 7.90
CA ARG A 62 21.10 5.28 6.83
C ARG A 62 20.47 5.04 5.45
N TYR A 63 19.98 3.82 5.19
CA TYR A 63 19.33 3.49 3.93
C TYR A 63 17.83 3.85 3.90
N THR A 64 17.19 4.18 5.04
CA THR A 64 15.74 4.40 5.13
C THR A 64 15.28 5.51 4.18
N TYR A 65 16.07 6.57 4.02
CA TYR A 65 15.74 7.63 3.06
C TYR A 65 15.66 7.11 1.63
N ALA A 66 16.70 6.41 1.17
CA ALA A 66 16.75 5.86 -0.18
C ALA A 66 15.63 4.83 -0.38
N LEU A 67 15.42 3.94 0.60
CA LEU A 67 14.34 2.96 0.58
C LEU A 67 12.96 3.62 0.46
N ALA A 68 12.66 4.62 1.29
CA ALA A 68 11.36 5.30 1.27
C ALA A 68 11.11 5.98 -0.08
N VAL A 69 12.11 6.65 -0.66
CA VAL A 69 12.00 7.29 -1.97
C VAL A 69 11.80 6.24 -3.06
N SER A 70 12.65 5.21 -3.11
CA SER A 70 12.60 4.15 -4.12
C SER A 70 11.27 3.39 -4.08
N VAL A 71 10.83 2.95 -2.90
CA VAL A 71 9.55 2.24 -2.75
C VAL A 71 8.38 3.15 -3.14
N SER A 72 8.43 4.45 -2.79
CA SER A 72 7.36 5.38 -3.19
C SER A 72 7.26 5.54 -4.70
N VAL A 73 8.39 5.70 -5.40
CA VAL A 73 8.40 5.80 -6.86
C VAL A 73 7.84 4.52 -7.49
N VAL A 74 8.32 3.35 -7.05
CA VAL A 74 7.87 2.05 -7.57
C VAL A 74 6.37 1.85 -7.36
N GLU A 75 5.86 2.14 -6.16
CA GLU A 75 4.43 2.00 -5.85
C GLU A 75 3.57 2.95 -6.67
N ILE A 76 3.94 4.23 -6.75
CA ILE A 76 3.21 5.20 -7.56
C ILE A 76 3.15 4.74 -9.02
N THR A 77 4.26 4.26 -9.59
CA THR A 77 4.30 3.75 -10.95
C THR A 77 3.40 2.52 -11.12
N ILE A 78 3.54 1.50 -10.28
CA ILE A 78 2.74 0.27 -10.36
C ILE A 78 1.25 0.57 -10.25
N ILE A 79 0.85 1.39 -9.27
CA ILE A 79 -0.56 1.70 -9.05
C ILE A 79 -1.11 2.56 -10.19
N SER A 80 -0.35 3.54 -10.68
CA SER A 80 -0.79 4.39 -11.81
C SER A 80 -1.04 3.55 -13.07
N VAL A 81 -0.17 2.58 -13.36
CA VAL A 81 -0.37 1.64 -14.48
C VAL A 81 -1.62 0.80 -14.25
N LYS A 82 -1.79 0.22 -13.07
CA LYS A 82 -2.98 -0.59 -12.73
C LYS A 82 -4.28 0.20 -12.83
N LEU A 83 -4.31 1.43 -12.32
CA LEU A 83 -5.47 2.31 -12.38
C LEU A 83 -5.76 2.72 -13.83
N LYS A 84 -4.74 3.05 -14.62
CA LYS A 84 -4.91 3.36 -16.05
C LYS A 84 -5.55 2.20 -16.82
N VAL A 85 -5.08 0.98 -16.58
CA VAL A 85 -5.64 -0.22 -17.22
C VAL A 85 -7.09 -0.44 -16.78
N PHE A 86 -7.37 -0.38 -15.47
CA PHE A 86 -8.71 -0.58 -14.94
C PHE A 86 -9.72 0.48 -15.41
N LEU A 87 -9.31 1.76 -15.46
CA LEU A 87 -10.18 2.85 -15.91
C LEU A 87 -10.43 2.86 -17.41
N GLY A 88 -9.66 2.08 -18.19
CA GLY A 88 -9.89 1.93 -19.64
C GLY A 88 -11.13 1.11 -19.98
N ASP A 89 -11.46 0.11 -19.14
CA ASP A 89 -12.67 -0.71 -19.26
C ASP A 89 -13.08 -1.23 -17.87
N PRO A 90 -13.74 -0.38 -17.05
CA PRO A 90 -13.96 -0.70 -15.66
C PRO A 90 -15.13 -1.67 -15.47
N SER A 91 -14.86 -2.81 -14.82
CA SER A 91 -15.90 -3.67 -14.24
C SER A 91 -16.06 -3.36 -12.76
N TRP A 92 -17.26 -2.96 -12.34
CA TRP A 92 -17.57 -2.62 -10.95
C TRP A 92 -18.30 -3.77 -10.25
N THR A 93 -17.53 -4.56 -9.52
CA THR A 93 -17.99 -5.61 -8.62
C THR A 93 -17.58 -5.24 -7.21
N ILE A 94 -18.08 -5.94 -6.19
CA ILE A 94 -17.63 -5.75 -4.81
C ILE A 94 -16.09 -5.91 -4.67
N TRP A 95 -15.51 -6.81 -5.45
CA TRP A 95 -14.08 -7.11 -5.47
C TRP A 95 -13.27 -5.95 -6.06
N THR A 96 -13.64 -5.51 -7.26
CA THR A 96 -12.92 -4.46 -7.97
C THR A 96 -13.15 -3.08 -7.34
N ALA A 97 -14.33 -2.82 -6.76
CA ALA A 97 -14.59 -1.61 -5.99
C ALA A 97 -13.71 -1.52 -4.73
N ASN A 98 -13.64 -2.61 -3.93
CA ASN A 98 -12.78 -2.64 -2.75
C ASN A 98 -11.29 -2.53 -3.14
N TRP A 99 -10.88 -3.23 -4.20
CA TRP A 99 -9.52 -3.12 -4.74
C TRP A 99 -9.20 -1.69 -5.19
N PHE A 100 -10.11 -1.03 -5.91
CA PHE A 100 -9.93 0.33 -6.42
C PHE A 100 -9.78 1.32 -5.26
N THR A 101 -10.68 1.25 -4.27
CA THR A 101 -10.60 2.08 -3.06
C THR A 101 -9.26 1.87 -2.36
N ASN A 102 -8.81 0.63 -2.17
CA ASN A 102 -7.50 0.35 -1.58
C ASN A 102 -6.36 1.04 -2.37
N LYS A 103 -6.40 0.96 -3.71
CA LYS A 103 -5.37 1.57 -4.56
C LYS A 103 -5.33 3.09 -4.44
N LEU A 104 -6.48 3.75 -4.27
CA LEU A 104 -6.53 5.19 -4.00
C LEU A 104 -5.84 5.56 -2.68
N PHE A 105 -6.13 4.86 -1.59
CA PHE A 105 -5.47 5.13 -0.30
C PHE A 105 -3.96 4.89 -0.37
N VAL A 106 -3.55 3.79 -1.00
CA VAL A 106 -2.12 3.45 -1.14
C VAL A 106 -1.38 4.49 -1.99
N ILE A 107 -1.90 4.87 -3.17
CA ILE A 107 -1.22 5.87 -4.01
C ILE A 107 -1.16 7.23 -3.32
N THR A 108 -2.22 7.66 -2.64
CA THR A 108 -2.22 8.91 -1.86
C THR A 108 -1.14 8.89 -0.77
N CYS A 109 -1.01 7.78 -0.03
CA CYS A 109 0.04 7.62 0.97
C CYS A 109 1.44 7.83 0.37
N PHE A 110 1.73 7.13 -0.73
CA PHE A 110 3.07 7.19 -1.35
C PHE A 110 3.37 8.52 -2.03
N VAL A 111 2.37 9.19 -2.63
CA VAL A 111 2.54 10.55 -3.17
C VAL A 111 2.88 11.53 -2.05
N LEU A 112 2.14 11.51 -0.94
CA LEU A 112 2.39 12.38 0.21
C LEU A 112 3.76 12.10 0.84
N MET A 113 4.11 10.83 0.99
CA MET A 113 5.40 10.42 1.53
C MET A 113 6.55 10.86 0.62
N LEU A 114 6.47 10.61 -0.68
CA LEU A 114 7.48 11.06 -1.65
C LEU A 114 7.65 12.57 -1.61
N GLY A 115 6.55 13.32 -1.65
CA GLY A 115 6.55 14.78 -1.54
C GLY A 115 7.26 15.26 -0.27
N TYR A 116 6.97 14.65 0.88
CA TYR A 116 7.63 14.97 2.15
C TYR A 116 9.15 14.70 2.12
N PHE A 117 9.56 13.53 1.62
CA PHE A 117 10.97 13.13 1.59
C PHE A 117 11.80 13.95 0.59
N VAL A 118 11.21 14.35 -0.53
CA VAL A 118 11.84 15.26 -1.49
C VAL A 118 11.98 16.67 -0.90
N ALA A 119 10.90 17.21 -0.31
CA ALA A 119 10.90 18.54 0.29
C ALA A 119 11.88 18.69 1.47
N LYS A 120 12.18 17.60 2.20
CA LYS A 120 13.10 17.60 3.34
C LYS A 120 14.41 16.86 3.08
N HIS A 121 14.80 16.65 1.82
CA HIS A 121 15.93 15.79 1.44
C HIS A 121 17.25 16.10 2.15
N ARG A 122 17.65 17.37 2.29
CA ARG A 122 18.93 17.74 2.94
C ARG A 122 18.97 17.35 4.40
N LYS A 123 17.84 17.58 5.10
CA LYS A 123 17.73 17.29 6.52
C LYS A 123 17.68 15.78 6.77
N LEU A 124 16.94 15.03 5.95
CA LEU A 124 16.74 13.60 6.16
C LEU A 124 17.93 12.73 5.73
N ARG A 125 18.71 13.14 4.71
CA ARG A 125 19.96 12.43 4.35
C ARG A 125 21.09 12.61 5.35
N ALA A 126 21.01 13.62 6.22
CA ALA A 126 22.01 13.89 7.24
C ALA A 126 21.80 13.12 8.55
N TYR A 127 20.66 12.41 8.68
CA TYR A 127 20.36 11.47 9.78
C TYR A 127 20.83 10.07 9.41
#